data_AF-A0A453RG84-F1
#
_entry.id   AF-A0A453RG84-F1
#
_cell.length_a   1.000
_cell.length_b   1.000
_cell.length_c   1.000
_cell.angle_alpha   90.00
_cell.angle_beta   90.00
_cell.angle_gamma   90.00
#
_symmetry.space_group_name_H-M   'P 1'
#
loop_
_entity.id
_entity.type
_entity.pdbx_description
1 polymer ?
#
loop_
_entity_poly.entity_id
_entity_poly.type
_entity_poly.pdbx_seq_one_letter_code
_entity_poly.pdbx_strand_id
1 'polypeptide(L)'
;DTTLYVTLEPCAMCAGAILQARVDTVVWGAPNKLLGADGSWVRLFPGDGQTSTLDPANQKQTAGPVHPFHPKIIVRRGVLSTECSEIMQQFFQLRRKKKRAESPPRAHYSGHRHHPIKFFTKMQHMFGTVFCL
;
A
#
# COMPACT_ATOMS: atom_id res chain seq x y z
N ASP A 1 -13.20 -13.43 21.45
CA ASP A 1 -12.53 -12.36 22.22
C ASP A 1 -11.04 -12.34 21.91
N THR A 2 -10.70 -11.82 20.72
CA THR A 2 -9.32 -11.66 20.25
C THR A 2 -9.03 -10.19 19.92
N THR A 3 -7.91 -9.68 20.44
CA THR A 3 -7.39 -8.36 20.05
C THR A 3 -6.07 -8.52 19.31
N LEU A 4 -6.02 -8.05 18.06
CA LEU A 4 -4.82 -8.06 17.24
C LEU A 4 -4.11 -6.71 17.32
N TYR A 5 -2.84 -6.72 17.76
CA TYR A 5 -1.96 -5.55 17.74
C TYR A 5 -1.00 -5.66 16.56
N VAL A 6 -0.90 -4.62 15.75
CA VAL A 6 0.01 -4.56 14.60
C VAL A 6 0.65 -3.18 14.48
N THR A 7 1.95 -3.12 14.21
CA THR A 7 2.68 -1.83 14.17
C THR A 7 2.27 -0.95 12.99
N LEU A 8 1.78 -1.55 11.90
CA LEU A 8 1.34 -0.84 10.70
C LEU A 8 -0.12 -1.13 10.39
N GLU A 9 -0.80 -0.15 9.81
CA GLU A 9 -2.13 -0.34 9.25
C GLU A 9 -2.17 -1.57 8.32
N PRO A 10 -3.13 -2.50 8.53
CA PRO A 10 -3.23 -3.72 7.75
C PRO A 10 -3.48 -3.39 6.27
N CYS A 11 -2.82 -4.11 5.37
CA CYS A 11 -3.12 -4.00 3.95
C CYS A 11 -4.41 -4.74 3.58
N ALA A 12 -4.86 -4.64 2.32
CA ALA A 12 -6.11 -5.26 1.87
C ALA A 12 -6.17 -6.79 2.15
N MET A 13 -5.05 -7.49 1.96
CA MET A 13 -4.96 -8.92 2.27
C MET A 13 -5.14 -9.19 3.77
N CYS A 14 -4.42 -8.46 4.63
CA CYS A 14 -4.50 -8.65 6.08
C CYS A 14 -5.87 -8.25 6.62
N ALA A 15 -6.46 -7.15 6.13
CA ALA A 15 -7.78 -6.70 6.53
C ALA A 15 -8.87 -7.73 6.15
N GLY A 16 -8.79 -8.32 4.95
CA GLY A 16 -9.67 -9.43 4.57
C GLY A 16 -9.54 -10.63 5.51
N ALA A 17 -8.31 -11.03 5.83
CA ALA A 17 -8.06 -12.13 6.77
C ALA A 17 -8.60 -11.85 8.17
N ILE A 18 -8.42 -10.64 8.69
CA ILE A 18 -8.95 -10.19 9.99
C ILE A 18 -10.47 -10.31 10.04
N LEU A 19 -11.17 -9.83 9.00
CA LEU A 19 -12.62 -9.89 8.92
C LEU A 19 -13.14 -11.32 8.84
N GLN A 20 -12.47 -12.18 8.05
CA GLN A 20 -12.82 -13.60 7.93
C GLN A 20 -12.54 -14.39 9.20
N ALA A 21 -11.47 -14.05 9.91
CA ALA A 21 -11.12 -14.65 11.19
C ALA A 21 -12.00 -14.16 12.36
N ARG A 22 -12.89 -13.18 12.13
CA ARG A 22 -13.76 -12.58 13.15
C ARG A 22 -12.97 -12.06 14.36
N VAL A 23 -11.86 -11.36 14.08
CA VAL A 23 -11.09 -10.69 15.13
C VAL A 23 -11.91 -9.53 15.67
N ASP A 24 -12.21 -9.55 16.97
CA ASP A 24 -13.11 -8.57 17.60
C ASP A 24 -12.53 -7.15 17.59
N THR A 25 -11.24 -7.02 17.90
CA THR A 25 -10.56 -5.71 17.97
C THR A 25 -9.24 -5.74 17.22
N VAL A 26 -9.01 -4.73 16.39
CA VAL A 26 -7.72 -4.48 15.75
C VAL A 26 -7.17 -3.16 16.26
N VAL A 27 -5.92 -3.19 16.69
CA VAL A 27 -5.18 -2.03 17.15
C VAL A 27 -3.97 -1.88 16.24
N TRP A 28 -3.84 -0.75 15.57
CA TRP A 28 -2.68 -0.48 14.72
C TRP A 28 -2.01 0.86 15.02
N GLY A 29 -0.70 0.90 14.76
CA GLY A 29 0.16 2.05 15.07
C GLY A 29 0.26 3.08 13.95
N ALA A 30 1.21 2.90 13.03
CA ALA A 30 1.46 3.86 11.97
C ALA A 30 0.65 3.56 10.68
N PRO A 31 0.25 4.60 9.91
CA PRO A 31 -0.48 4.41 8.66
C PRO A 31 0.39 3.74 7.60
N ASN A 32 -0.23 2.85 6.81
CA ASN A 32 0.41 2.19 5.67
C ASN A 32 0.05 2.94 4.38
N LYS A 33 0.78 4.04 4.14
CA LYS A 33 0.45 5.03 3.09
C LYS A 33 0.24 4.46 1.68
N LEU A 34 0.88 3.35 1.33
CA LEU A 34 0.82 2.79 -0.03
C LEU A 34 -0.24 1.70 -0.18
N LEU A 35 -0.50 0.91 0.86
CA LEU A 35 -1.27 -0.34 0.74
C LEU A 35 -2.31 -0.53 1.86
N GLY A 36 -2.45 0.43 2.78
CA GLY A 36 -3.31 0.33 3.96
C GLY A 36 -4.79 0.28 3.61
N ALA A 37 -5.53 -0.58 4.31
CA ALA A 37 -6.93 -0.89 4.05
C ALA A 37 -7.91 -0.31 5.09
N ASP A 38 -7.46 0.60 5.94
CA ASP A 38 -8.29 1.34 6.90
C ASP A 38 -8.43 2.83 6.53
N GLY A 39 -8.03 3.19 5.31
CA GLY A 39 -8.16 4.53 4.77
C GLY A 39 -6.93 5.09 4.09
N SER A 40 -5.75 4.47 4.21
CA SER A 40 -4.57 4.97 3.50
C SER A 40 -4.64 4.77 1.99
N TRP A 41 -5.08 3.59 1.54
CA TRP A 41 -5.22 3.27 0.11
C TRP A 41 -6.64 2.80 -0.25
N VAL A 42 -7.20 1.94 0.59
CA VAL A 42 -8.59 1.47 0.51
C VAL A 42 -9.19 1.48 1.91
N ARG A 43 -10.52 1.40 2.03
CA ARG A 43 -11.21 1.31 3.32
C ARG A 43 -12.12 0.08 3.36
N LEU A 44 -11.71 -0.93 4.13
CA LEU A 44 -12.43 -2.19 4.36
C LEU A 44 -13.04 -2.29 5.75
N PHE A 45 -12.58 -1.47 6.70
CA PHE A 45 -13.16 -1.36 8.03
C PHE A 45 -14.20 -0.25 8.12
N PRO A 46 -15.17 -0.36 9.03
CA PRO A 46 -16.12 0.72 9.27
C PRO A 46 -15.40 2.02 9.67
N GLY A 47 -15.90 3.13 9.15
CA GLY A 47 -15.44 4.46 9.55
C GLY A 47 -15.88 4.78 10.98
N ASP A 48 -15.10 5.59 11.70
CA ASP A 48 -15.40 6.07 13.05
C ASP A 48 -16.26 7.36 13.07
N GLY A 49 -16.77 7.78 11.90
CA GLY A 49 -17.54 9.02 11.77
C GLY A 49 -16.70 10.29 11.96
N GLN A 50 -15.37 10.18 12.16
CA GLN A 50 -14.50 11.35 12.23
C GLN A 50 -14.13 11.79 10.81
N THR A 51 -14.84 12.81 10.34
CA THR A 51 -14.53 13.55 9.12
C THR A 51 -13.10 14.06 9.19
N SER A 52 -12.24 13.57 8.31
CA SER A 52 -10.92 14.15 8.08
C SER A 52 -11.13 15.57 7.53
N THR A 53 -10.92 16.60 8.34
CA THR A 53 -11.10 18.02 7.97
C THR A 53 -10.00 18.55 7.03
N LEU A 54 -9.36 17.68 6.26
CA LEU A 54 -8.23 18.05 5.42
C LEU A 54 -8.62 18.35 3.97
N ASP A 55 -9.77 17.86 3.46
CA ASP A 55 -10.21 18.16 2.09
C ASP A 55 -11.74 18.10 1.92
N PRO A 56 -12.47 19.24 1.84
CA PRO A 56 -13.91 19.25 1.59
C PRO A 56 -14.32 18.76 0.19
N ALA A 57 -13.37 18.58 -0.74
CA ALA A 57 -13.64 18.09 -2.09
C ALA A 57 -13.70 16.55 -2.20
N ASN A 58 -13.29 15.79 -1.17
CA ASN A 58 -13.24 14.32 -1.21
C ASN A 58 -14.14 13.68 -0.13
N GLN A 59 -15.36 14.20 -0.02
CA GLN A 59 -16.32 13.84 1.03
C GLN A 59 -17.03 12.48 0.80
N LYS A 60 -16.65 11.71 -0.24
CA LYS A 60 -17.40 10.51 -0.67
C LYS A 60 -16.93 9.19 -0.04
N GLN A 61 -15.83 9.15 0.71
CA GLN A 61 -15.37 7.93 1.41
C GLN A 61 -15.65 7.98 2.91
N THR A 62 -16.87 8.31 3.30
CA THR A 62 -17.21 8.62 4.70
C THR A 62 -17.49 7.42 5.60
N ALA A 63 -17.64 6.21 5.09
CA ALA A 63 -17.61 5.00 5.91
C ALA A 63 -17.22 3.78 5.06
N GLY A 64 -16.33 2.93 5.57
CA GLY A 64 -16.08 1.63 4.93
C GLY A 64 -17.26 0.69 5.09
N PRO A 65 -17.32 -0.39 4.28
CA PRO A 65 -18.39 -1.36 4.35
C PRO A 65 -18.39 -2.06 5.72
N VAL A 66 -19.59 -2.30 6.26
CA VAL A 66 -19.75 -3.14 7.45
C VAL A 66 -19.76 -4.60 7.00
N HIS A 67 -18.87 -5.42 7.56
CA HIS A 67 -18.79 -6.83 7.19
C HIS A 67 -20.05 -7.59 7.67
N PRO A 68 -20.78 -8.29 6.78
CA PRO A 68 -22.08 -8.89 7.11
C PRO A 68 -22.06 -9.84 8.31
N PHE A 69 -20.97 -10.60 8.48
CA PHE A 69 -20.83 -11.60 9.53
C PHE A 69 -19.99 -11.13 10.71
N HIS A 70 -19.48 -9.89 10.67
CA HIS A 70 -18.67 -9.32 11.74
C HIS A 70 -18.87 -7.79 11.85
N PRO A 71 -20.12 -7.34 12.12
CA PRO A 71 -20.46 -5.92 12.05
C PRO A 71 -19.93 -5.07 13.22
N LYS A 72 -19.47 -5.72 14.29
CA LYS A 72 -19.08 -5.07 15.55
C LYS A 72 -17.56 -4.95 15.74
N ILE A 73 -16.77 -5.08 14.68
CA ILE A 73 -15.32 -4.93 14.78
C ILE A 73 -14.93 -3.56 15.33
N ILE A 74 -14.03 -3.56 16.30
CA ILE A 74 -13.47 -2.32 16.88
C ILE A 74 -12.10 -2.08 16.25
N VAL A 75 -11.90 -0.89 15.69
CA VAL A 75 -10.61 -0.51 15.11
C VAL A 75 -10.05 0.68 15.89
N ARG A 76 -8.90 0.48 16.53
CA ARG A 76 -8.14 1.51 17.24
C ARG A 76 -6.92 1.89 16.42
N ARG A 77 -6.83 3.16 16.06
CA ARG A 77 -5.87 3.72 15.11
C ARG A 77 -4.80 4.52 15.85
N GLY A 78 -3.59 4.59 15.30
CA GLY A 78 -2.59 5.55 15.78
C GLY A 78 -1.87 5.20 17.08
N VAL A 79 -2.00 3.97 17.60
CA VAL A 79 -1.40 3.59 18.89
C VAL A 79 0.13 3.50 18.76
N LEU A 80 0.86 4.39 19.45
CA LEU A 80 2.32 4.53 19.30
C LEU A 80 2.73 4.74 17.83
N SER A 81 1.95 5.54 17.10
CA SER A 81 2.15 5.78 15.67
C SER A 81 3.55 6.31 15.36
N THR A 82 4.07 7.21 16.18
CA THR A 82 5.40 7.81 15.99
C THR A 82 6.47 6.73 16.03
N GLU A 83 6.51 5.92 17.09
CA GLU A 83 7.47 4.85 17.33
C GLU A 83 7.37 3.75 16.25
N CYS A 84 6.14 3.36 15.89
CA CYS A 84 5.91 2.38 14.83
C CYS A 84 6.45 2.87 13.47
N SER A 85 6.28 4.16 13.18
CA SER A 85 6.75 4.77 11.94
C SER A 85 8.28 4.89 11.92
N GLU A 86 8.89 5.23 13.06
CA GLU A 86 10.34 5.36 13.21
C GLU A 86 11.05 4.02 12.94
N ILE A 87 10.55 2.91 13.49
CA ILE A 87 11.11 1.57 13.25
C ILE A 87 11.12 1.25 11.74
N MET A 88 10.04 1.57 11.03
CA MET A 88 9.95 1.34 9.58
C MET A 88 10.93 2.22 8.79
N GLN A 89 11.07 3.49 9.18
CA GLN A 89 12.05 4.39 8.57
C GLN A 89 13.49 3.90 8.79
N GLN A 90 13.83 3.48 10.01
CA GLN A 90 15.13 2.93 10.37
C GLN A 90 15.44 1.67 9.54
N PHE A 91 14.48 0.76 9.40
CA PHE A 91 14.64 -0.43 8.56
C PHE A 91 15.07 -0.08 7.12
N PHE A 92 14.39 0.88 6.48
CA PHE A 92 14.74 1.28 5.12
C PHE A 92 16.06 2.07 5.05
N GLN A 93 16.39 2.87 6.06
CA GLN A 93 17.70 3.53 6.14
C GLN A 93 18.84 2.49 6.19
N LEU A 94 18.69 1.45 7.01
CA LEU A 94 19.66 0.35 7.11
C LEU A 94 19.79 -0.42 5.79
N ARG A 95 18.67 -0.74 5.13
CA ARG A 95 18.70 -1.39 3.81
C ARG A 95 19.40 -0.55 2.74
N ARG A 96 19.18 0.77 2.73
CA ARG A 96 19.87 1.68 1.81
C ARG A 96 21.37 1.77 2.08
N LYS A 97 21.77 1.82 3.36
CA LYS A 97 23.19 1.81 3.76
C LYS A 97 23.88 0.52 3.30
N LYS A 98 23.27 -0.65 3.54
CA LYS A 98 23.78 -1.97 3.09
C LYS A 98 23.96 -2.02 1.57
N LYS A 99 22.93 -1.64 0.81
CA LYS A 99 22.99 -1.62 -0.67
C LYS A 99 24.12 -0.73 -1.20
N ARG A 100 24.37 0.42 -0.58
CA ARG A 100 25.47 1.35 -0.97
C ARG A 100 26.84 0.76 -0.66
N ALA A 101 26.98 0.04 0.45
CA ALA A 101 28.23 -0.63 0.83
C ALA A 101 28.55 -1.82 -0.08
N GLU A 102 27.51 -2.55 -0.54
CA GLU A 102 27.66 -3.72 -1.42
C GLU A 102 27.79 -3.36 -2.91
N SER A 103 27.29 -2.20 -3.34
CA SER A 103 27.43 -1.77 -4.73
C SER A 103 28.90 -1.43 -5.03
N PRO A 104 29.49 -1.96 -6.12
CA PRO A 104 30.84 -1.58 -6.51
C PRO A 104 30.93 -0.05 -6.69
N PRO A 105 32.10 0.56 -6.44
CA PRO A 105 32.27 2.00 -6.61
C PRO A 105 31.79 2.38 -8.01
N ARG A 106 30.89 3.37 -8.09
CA ARG A 106 30.35 3.87 -9.36
C ARG A 106 31.52 4.27 -10.25
N ALA A 107 31.86 3.44 -11.23
CA ALA A 107 32.71 3.84 -12.32
C ALA A 107 32.04 5.02 -13.02
N HIS A 108 32.73 6.15 -13.09
CA HIS A 108 32.28 7.34 -13.77
C HIS A 108 32.31 7.08 -15.29
N TYR A 109 31.31 6.37 -15.81
CA TYR A 109 31.14 6.23 -17.25
C TYR A 109 30.61 7.53 -17.83
N SER A 110 31.53 8.38 -18.29
CA SER A 110 31.24 9.42 -19.27
C SER A 110 30.93 8.72 -20.60
N GLY A 111 29.65 8.48 -20.88
CA GLY A 111 29.23 7.78 -22.10
C GLY A 111 27.83 8.18 -22.51
N HIS A 112 27.74 8.99 -23.57
CA HIS A 112 26.53 9.36 -24.27
C HIS A 112 25.63 8.14 -24.52
N ARG A 113 24.41 8.13 -23.95
CA ARG A 113 23.37 7.16 -24.33
C ARG A 113 22.47 7.75 -25.40
N HIS A 114 22.79 7.48 -26.67
CA HIS A 114 21.77 7.42 -27.71
C HIS A 114 21.01 6.09 -27.53
N HIS A 115 19.71 6.17 -27.27
CA HIS A 115 18.84 5.00 -27.22
C HIS A 115 18.04 4.92 -28.53
N PRO A 116 18.36 4.01 -29.47
CA PRO A 116 17.49 3.79 -30.62
C PRO A 116 16.39 2.82 -30.19
N ILE A 117 15.15 3.31 -30.15
CA ILE A 117 13.95 2.50 -30.00
C ILE A 117 13.76 1.72 -31.33
N LYS A 118 14.17 0.46 -31.37
CA LYS A 118 13.85 -0.47 -32.47
C LYS A 118 13.12 -1.70 -31.95
N PHE A 119 11.90 -1.51 -31.43
CA PHE A 119 11.04 -2.64 -31.09
C PHE A 119 9.62 -2.56 -31.68
N PHE A 120 9.19 -1.45 -32.30
CA PHE A 120 7.78 -1.26 -32.63
C PHE A 120 7.36 -1.45 -34.10
N THR A 121 8.25 -1.83 -35.03
CA THR A 121 7.89 -1.91 -36.47
C THR A 121 7.58 -3.31 -37.01
N LYS A 122 7.75 -4.40 -36.24
CA LYS A 122 7.57 -5.76 -36.77
C LYS A 122 6.22 -6.43 -36.45
N MET A 123 5.38 -5.82 -35.60
CA MET A 123 4.07 -6.39 -35.24
C MET A 123 2.88 -5.78 -36.01
N GLN A 124 3.12 -4.82 -36.91
CA GLN A 124 2.06 -4.32 -37.81
C GLN A 124 2.00 -5.07 -39.16
N HIS A 125 2.97 -5.93 -39.46
CA HIS A 125 2.96 -6.73 -40.70
C HIS A 125 2.31 -8.12 -40.57
N MET A 126 1.91 -8.54 -39.37
CA MET A 126 1.28 -9.86 -39.16
C MET A 126 -0.25 -9.80 -39.07
N PHE A 127 -0.82 -8.62 -38.76
CA PHE A 127 -2.28 -8.45 -38.64
C PHE A 127 -2.96 -7.98 -39.94
N GLY A 128 -2.20 -7.66 -41.00
CA GLY A 128 -2.74 -7.28 -42.30
C GLY A 128 -3.11 -8.44 -43.23
N THR A 129 -2.71 -9.68 -42.91
CA THR A 129 -2.82 -10.82 -43.85
C THR A 129 -3.86 -11.86 -43.42
N VAL A 130 -4.59 -11.65 -42.31
CA VAL A 130 -5.57 -12.62 -41.76
C VAL A 130 -7.01 -12.07 -41.72
N PHE A 131 -7.28 -10.89 -42.28
CA PHE A 131 -8.64 -10.31 -42.32
C PHE A 131 -9.10 -9.88 -43.73
N CYS A 132 -8.59 -10.52 -44.78
CA CYS A 132 -9.03 -10.32 -46.17
C CYS A 132 -9.24 -11.65 -46.92
N LEU A 133 -9.75 -12.69 -46.25
CA LEU A 133 -10.37 -13.86 -46.88
C LEU A 133 -11.60 -14.25 -46.06
#